data_AF-A0A1J6IWG9-F1
#
_entry.id   AF-A0A1J6IWG9-F1
#
_cell.length_a   1.000
_cell.length_b   1.000
_cell.length_c   1.000
_cell.angle_alpha   90.00
_cell.angle_beta   90.00
_cell.angle_gamma   90.00
#
_symmetry.space_group_name_H-M   'P 1'
#
loop_
_entity.id
_entity.type
_entity.pdbx_description
1 polymer ?
#
loop_
_entity_poly.entity_id
_entity_poly.type
_entity_poly.pdbx_seq_one_letter_code
_entity_poly.pdbx_strand_id
1 'polypeptide(L)'
;MNNLLKKGNQRVWIELNQVVQHEGETTITSKENEELLSNYPEVCEQASGLPPRRSRDHAITIKSETQPPNIRPYRYPHSQKAEIKSLVKEMMDVGI
;
A
#
# COMPACT_ATOMS: atom_id res chain seq x y z
N MET A 1 17.88 16.04 19.66
CA MET A 1 17.36 16.09 21.05
C MET A 1 17.70 14.77 21.70
N ASN A 2 18.45 14.80 22.81
CA ASN A 2 19.19 13.64 23.32
C ASN A 2 18.47 13.00 24.51
N ASN A 3 17.97 11.76 24.33
CA ASN A 3 17.29 11.03 25.39
C ASN A 3 18.07 9.76 25.76
N LEU A 4 18.44 9.63 27.03
CA LEU A 4 19.21 8.51 27.59
C LEU A 4 18.27 7.59 28.40
N LEU A 5 18.05 6.34 27.95
CA LEU A 5 17.26 5.36 28.70
C LEU A 5 18.14 4.68 29.77
N LYS A 6 17.70 4.73 31.04
CA LYS A 6 18.38 4.06 32.16
C LYS A 6 17.73 2.71 32.47
N LYS A 7 18.51 1.64 32.36
CA LYS A 7 18.29 0.39 33.11
C LYS A 7 19.63 -0.02 33.72
N GLY A 8 19.60 -0.71 34.87
CA GLY A 8 20.74 -0.91 35.79
C GLY A 8 22.09 -1.22 35.14
N ASN A 9 23.15 -0.63 35.71
CA ASN A 9 24.61 -0.75 35.46
C ASN A 9 25.15 -0.85 34.02
N GLN A 10 24.32 -0.78 32.99
CA GLN A 10 24.74 -0.74 31.60
C GLN A 10 24.04 0.42 30.89
N ARG A 11 24.82 1.18 30.13
CA ARG A 11 24.33 2.28 29.31
C ARG A 11 24.53 1.89 27.86
N VAL A 12 23.43 1.73 27.13
CA VAL A 12 23.48 1.54 25.68
C VAL A 12 23.44 2.92 25.04
N TRP A 13 24.49 3.23 24.29
CA TRP A 13 24.54 4.42 23.44
C TRP A 13 23.82 4.10 22.13
N ILE A 14 22.73 4.82 21.86
CA ILE A 14 22.02 4.76 20.59
C ILE A 14 22.13 6.15 19.98
N GLU A 15 23.00 6.27 18.99
CA GLU A 15 23.07 7.46 18.15
C GLU A 15 22.02 7.30 17.03
N LEU A 16 20.95 8.09 17.13
CA LEU A 16 19.94 8.19 16.07
C LEU A 16 20.46 9.19 15.04
N ASN A 17 21.18 8.67 14.05
CA ASN A 17 21.49 9.46 12.87
C ASN A 17 20.18 9.73 12.12
N GLN A 18 19.97 10.98 11.71
CA GLN A 18 18.95 11.27 10.73
C GLN A 18 19.26 10.44 9.49
N VAL A 19 18.27 9.69 9.02
CA VAL A 19 18.31 9.17 7.66
C VAL A 19 18.28 10.41 6.78
N VAL A 20 19.46 10.85 6.36
CA VAL A 20 19.57 11.70 5.18
C VAL A 20 18.93 10.85 4.10
N GLN A 21 17.79 11.31 3.59
CA GLN A 21 17.38 10.89 2.28
C GLN A 21 18.54 11.31 1.38
N HIS A 22 19.48 10.39 1.14
CA HIS A 22 20.09 10.40 -0.17
C HIS A 22 18.87 10.23 -1.08
N GLU A 23 18.47 11.32 -1.71
CA GLU A 23 18.04 11.24 -3.09
C GLU A 23 19.12 10.39 -3.74
N GLY A 24 18.87 9.08 -3.81
CA GLY A 24 19.69 8.23 -4.61
C GLY A 24 19.54 8.83 -5.98
N GLU A 25 20.60 9.47 -6.46
CA GLU A 25 20.88 9.55 -7.88
C GLU A 25 20.87 8.10 -8.39
N THR A 26 19.69 7.57 -8.70
CA THR A 26 19.54 6.38 -9.52
C THR A 26 19.68 6.80 -10.99
N THR A 27 20.77 7.50 -11.30
CA THR A 27 21.09 7.91 -12.67
C THR A 27 21.74 6.74 -13.41
N ILE A 28 21.00 5.62 -13.50
CA ILE A 28 21.16 4.66 -14.59
C ILE A 28 19.75 4.25 -15.02
N THR A 29 18.95 5.23 -15.43
CA THR A 29 17.80 4.97 -16.30
C THR A 29 18.39 4.80 -17.70
N SER A 30 18.45 3.57 -18.21
CA SER A 30 18.81 3.36 -19.62
C SER A 30 17.82 4.14 -20.49
N LYS A 31 18.27 4.72 -21.60
CA LYS A 31 17.40 5.47 -22.54
C LYS A 31 16.15 4.69 -22.93
N GLU A 32 16.29 3.37 -23.07
CA GLU A 32 15.20 2.44 -23.35
C GLU A 32 14.09 2.49 -22.29
N ASN A 33 14.43 2.65 -21.01
CA ASN A 33 13.44 2.76 -19.93
C ASN A 33 12.73 4.12 -19.94
N GLU A 34 13.45 5.20 -20.25
CA GLU A 34 12.84 6.54 -20.38
C GLU A 34 11.85 6.57 -21.56
N GLU A 35 12.24 6.00 -22.70
CA GLU A 35 11.36 5.85 -23.86
C GLU A 35 10.14 4.98 -23.54
N LEU A 36 10.33 3.86 -22.82
CA LEU A 36 9.23 2.98 -22.42
C LEU A 36 8.22 3.69 -21.51
N LEU A 37 8.70 4.41 -20.49
CA LEU A 37 7.82 5.16 -19.59
C LEU A 37 7.08 6.29 -20.32
N SER A 38 7.72 6.95 -21.28
CA SER A 38 7.07 7.95 -22.13
C SER A 38 6.00 7.36 -23.05
N ASN A 39 6.13 6.10 -23.45
CA ASN A 39 5.19 5.42 -24.35
C ASN A 39 3.93 4.92 -23.63
N TYR A 40 3.98 4.70 -22.30
CA TYR A 40 2.88 4.15 -21.52
C TYR A 40 2.59 4.97 -20.25
N PRO A 41 2.32 6.28 -20.37
CA PRO A 41 2.04 7.13 -19.21
C PRO A 41 0.80 6.64 -18.44
N GLU A 42 -0.22 6.14 -19.16
CA GLU A 42 -1.47 5.61 -18.63
C GLU A 42 -1.31 4.44 -17.63
N VAL A 43 -0.22 3.68 -17.69
CA VAL A 43 0.03 2.55 -16.77
C VAL A 43 0.39 3.04 -15.37
N CYS A 44 0.96 4.24 -15.28
CA CYS A 44 1.34 4.87 -14.02
C CYS A 44 0.29 5.85 -13.49
N GLU A 45 -0.74 6.16 -14.28
CA GLU A 45 -1.85 7.00 -13.85
C GLU A 45 -2.76 6.27 -12.85
N GLN A 46 -3.46 7.04 -12.02
CA GLN A 46 -4.45 6.49 -11.12
C GLN A 46 -5.58 5.86 -11.93
N ALA A 47 -5.87 4.58 -11.69
CA ALA A 47 -6.93 3.86 -12.38
C ALA A 47 -8.28 4.57 -12.15
N SER A 48 -8.88 5.06 -13.24
CA SER A 48 -10.19 5.69 -13.25
C SER A 48 -11.26 4.65 -13.57
N GLY A 49 -11.75 3.96 -12.54
CA GLY A 49 -12.84 3.00 -12.65
C GLY A 49 -12.43 1.56 -12.91
N LEU A 50 -13.43 0.76 -13.28
CA LEU A 50 -13.25 -0.68 -13.49
C LEU A 50 -12.38 -0.94 -14.72
N PRO A 51 -11.49 -1.94 -14.66
CA PRO A 51 -10.72 -2.34 -15.83
C PRO A 51 -11.64 -2.78 -16.97
N PRO A 52 -11.20 -2.63 -18.23
CA PRO A 52 -11.99 -3.03 -19.38
C PRO A 52 -12.32 -4.53 -19.31
N ARG A 53 -13.50 -4.88 -19.83
CA ARG A 53 -13.95 -6.27 -19.87
C ARG A 53 -12.97 -7.11 -20.69
N ARG A 54 -12.43 -8.15 -20.06
CA ARG A 54 -11.50 -9.09 -20.70
C ARG A 54 -12.28 -10.19 -21.42
N SER A 55 -11.62 -10.91 -22.33
CA SER A 55 -12.22 -12.05 -23.04
C SER A 55 -12.51 -13.25 -22.15
N ARG A 56 -11.85 -13.34 -20.99
CA ARG A 56 -12.00 -14.42 -20.01
C ARG A 56 -12.42 -13.83 -18.67
N ASP A 57 -13.60 -14.25 -18.22
CA ASP A 57 -14.06 -13.97 -16.87
C ASP A 57 -13.39 -14.94 -15.89
N HIS A 58 -12.86 -14.40 -14.79
CA HIS A 58 -12.30 -15.20 -13.70
C HIS A 58 -13.39 -15.54 -12.70
N ALA A 59 -13.51 -16.82 -12.33
CA ALA A 59 -14.44 -17.29 -11.32
C ALA A 59 -13.67 -17.88 -10.13
N ILE A 60 -14.20 -17.68 -8.92
CA ILE A 60 -13.69 -18.31 -7.70
C ILE A 60 -14.36 -19.69 -7.59
N THR A 61 -13.62 -20.76 -7.91
CA THR A 61 -14.13 -22.14 -7.79
C THR A 61 -14.16 -22.57 -6.33
N ILE A 62 -15.35 -22.80 -5.80
CA ILE A 62 -15.55 -23.28 -4.42
C ILE A 62 -15.53 -24.82 -4.42
N LYS A 63 -14.98 -25.43 -3.36
CA LYS A 63 -15.06 -26.88 -3.18
C LYS A 63 -16.52 -27.30 -2.95
N SER A 64 -16.88 -28.50 -3.40
CA SER A 64 -18.20 -29.08 -3.13
C SER A 64 -18.48 -29.08 -1.64
N GLU A 65 -19.74 -28.81 -1.25
CA GLU A 65 -20.25 -28.82 0.13
C GLU A 65 -19.67 -27.74 1.07
N THR A 66 -18.98 -26.72 0.54
CA THR A 66 -18.47 -25.62 1.36
C THR A 66 -19.60 -24.69 1.79
N GLN A 67 -19.74 -24.46 3.09
CA GLN A 67 -20.68 -23.46 3.62
C GLN A 67 -20.05 -22.05 3.64
N PRO A 68 -20.80 -21.00 3.28
CA PRO A 68 -20.32 -19.63 3.38
C PRO A 68 -20.01 -19.26 4.84
N PRO A 69 -18.84 -18.65 5.12
CA PRO A 69 -18.53 -18.21 6.47
C PRO A 69 -19.39 -16.99 6.86
N ASN A 70 -20.06 -17.04 8.00
CA ASN A 70 -20.71 -15.89 8.62
C ASN A 70 -19.93 -15.46 9.86
N ILE A 71 -18.93 -14.59 9.65
CA ILE A 71 -18.03 -14.14 10.70
C ILE A 71 -18.47 -12.77 11.20
N ARG A 72 -18.54 -12.60 12.52
CA ARG A 72 -18.88 -11.31 13.13
C ARG A 72 -17.81 -10.26 12.80
N PRO A 73 -18.20 -9.03 12.41
CA PRO A 73 -17.24 -7.96 12.19
C PRO A 73 -16.38 -7.66 13.42
N TYR A 74 -15.09 -7.44 13.22
CA TYR A 74 -14.16 -7.06 14.27
C TYR A 74 -14.40 -5.61 14.73
N ARG A 75 -14.04 -5.33 15.99
CA ARG A 75 -14.12 -3.98 16.56
C ARG A 75 -12.83 -3.21 16.26
N TYR A 76 -12.93 -2.16 15.47
CA TYR A 76 -11.82 -1.24 15.19
C TYR A 76 -11.78 -0.07 16.19
N PRO A 77 -10.58 0.40 16.58
CA PRO A 77 -10.39 1.70 17.21
C PRO A 77 -10.97 2.84 16.36
N HIS A 78 -11.33 3.95 17.01
CA HIS A 78 -12.00 5.08 16.33
C HIS A 78 -11.19 5.65 15.16
N SER A 79 -9.87 5.79 15.31
CA SER A 79 -8.98 6.29 14.26
C SER A 79 -8.99 5.39 13.02
N GLN A 80 -8.80 4.08 13.21
CA GLN A 80 -8.81 3.11 12.11
C GLN A 80 -10.16 3.04 11.41
N LYS A 81 -11.26 3.06 12.18
CA LYS A 81 -12.62 3.05 11.60
C LYS A 81 -12.89 4.29 10.77
N ALA A 82 -12.39 5.45 11.18
CA ALA A 82 -12.52 6.69 10.42
C ALA A 82 -11.77 6.60 9.08
N GLU A 83 -10.52 6.13 9.13
CA GLU A 83 -9.68 5.97 7.94
C GLU A 83 -10.29 4.98 6.94
N ILE A 84 -10.68 3.79 7.41
CA ILE A 84 -11.34 2.77 6.58
C ILE A 84 -12.58 3.34 5.90
N LYS A 85 -13.36 4.17 6.60
CA LYS A 85 -14.55 4.79 6.00
C LYS A 85 -14.20 5.82 4.92
N SER A 86 -13.12 6.58 5.09
CA SER A 86 -12.65 7.52 4.05
C SER A 86 -12.24 6.75 2.81
N LEU A 87 -11.39 5.74 2.98
CA LEU A 87 -10.90 4.90 1.88
C LEU A 87 -12.04 4.19 1.15
N VAL A 88 -13.02 3.64 1.87
CA VAL A 88 -14.20 3.01 1.24
C VAL A 88 -14.99 4.03 0.42
N LYS A 89 -15.15 5.27 0.92
CA LYS A 89 -15.84 6.32 0.15
C LYS A 89 -15.07 6.65 -1.13
N GLU A 90 -13.75 6.82 -1.04
CA GLU A 90 -12.89 7.08 -2.19
C GLU A 90 -12.95 5.96 -3.22
N MET A 91 -12.96 4.69 -2.79
CA MET A 91 -13.12 3.54 -3.69
C MET A 91 -14.47 3.57 -4.42
N MET A 92 -15.56 3.87 -3.70
CA MET A 92 -16.90 3.98 -4.28
C MET A 92 -17.01 5.13 -5.28
N ASP A 93 -16.38 6.28 -4.99
CA ASP A 93 -16.34 7.43 -5.89
C ASP A 93 -15.61 7.10 -7.20
N VAL A 94 -14.61 6.22 -7.14
CA VAL A 94 -13.89 5.70 -8.32
C VAL A 94 -14.69 4.59 -9.04
N GLY A 95 -15.73 4.02 -8.43
CA GLY A 95 -16.58 2.98 -9.03
C GLY A 95 -16.07 1.54 -8.84
N ILE A 96 -15.31 1.31 -7.77
CA ILE A 96 -14.85 0.00 -7.28
C ILE A 96 -15.76 -0.46 -6.14
#